data_AF-A0A4R4WU46-F1
#
_entry.id   AF-A0A4R4WU46-F1
#
_cell.length_a   1.000
_cell.length_b   1.000
_cell.length_c   1.000
_cell.angle_alpha   90.00
_cell.angle_beta   90.00
_cell.angle_gamma   90.00
#
_symmetry.space_group_name_H-M   'P 1'
#
loop_
_entity.id
_entity.type
_entity.pdbx_description
1 polymer ?
#
loop_
_entity_poly.entity_id
_entity_poly.type
_entity_poly.pdbx_seq_one_letter_code
_entity_poly.pdbx_strand_id
1 'polypeptide(L)'
;MTTRPTLVVPVGLDALAVNTALQGRDGFRTWQHNYQALNDYMSPEPDEGDRQSNAKVHNHTGVHLHWTLPRGLRHGVQDPATEEVRYPLVPNRWLVVRFSGTATRRAKAWVIESDCPYSATAYRNGHPYDRSSAYLVSDATLRAWRSSPDPYRNTMPPSAHQVLIGLAFPLTDTAPWTERAADVPLFVTAMATGDPYFTTYTSHNSNVFSFLDDLSDVTTTDTLGYQVIGWYSRPDADVLAARPPGTSYADHLAHLGWQDPRLAGDPGQD
;
A
#
# COMPACT_ATOMS: atom_id res chain seq x y z
N MET A 1 19.74 17.75 17.41
CA MET A 1 18.62 16.92 16.89
C MET A 1 18.31 15.87 17.92
N THR A 2 17.28 16.07 18.75
CA THR A 2 16.78 15.01 19.63
C THR A 2 16.19 13.92 18.75
N THR A 3 16.80 12.74 18.79
CA THR A 3 16.31 11.52 18.14
C THR A 3 14.88 11.29 18.62
N ARG A 4 13.89 11.54 17.76
CA ARG A 4 12.50 11.20 18.06
C ARG A 4 12.46 9.69 18.30
N PRO A 5 11.87 9.20 19.39
CA PRO A 5 11.77 7.78 19.63
C PRO A 5 10.96 7.15 18.48
N THR A 6 11.62 6.32 17.66
CA THR A 6 10.93 5.53 16.63
C THR A 6 10.05 4.50 17.33
N LEU A 7 8.77 4.42 16.95
CA LEU A 7 7.86 3.37 17.38
C LEU A 7 7.66 2.42 16.20
N VAL A 8 7.94 1.13 16.41
CA VAL A 8 7.64 0.10 15.43
C VAL A 8 6.27 -0.47 15.76
N VAL A 9 5.32 -0.32 14.84
CA VAL A 9 3.96 -0.81 15.00
C VAL A 9 3.81 -2.09 14.17
N PRO A 10 3.53 -3.26 14.79
CA PRO A 10 3.36 -4.50 14.06
C PRO A 10 2.17 -4.45 13.09
N VAL A 11 2.34 -5.09 11.94
CA VAL A 11 1.28 -5.36 10.96
C VAL A 11 1.10 -6.87 10.80
N GLY A 12 -0.13 -7.34 10.67
CA GLY A 12 -0.40 -8.73 10.32
C GLY A 12 -0.11 -8.95 8.84
N LEU A 13 0.63 -9.99 8.49
CA LEU A 13 0.97 -10.38 7.12
C LEU A 13 0.37 -11.75 6.82
N ASP A 14 -0.52 -11.78 5.83
CA ASP A 14 -1.12 -13.00 5.29
C ASP A 14 -0.45 -13.37 3.97
N ALA A 15 -0.30 -14.67 3.72
CA ALA A 15 0.31 -15.21 2.51
C ALA A 15 -0.55 -16.36 1.95
N LEU A 16 -1.07 -16.16 0.74
CA LEU A 16 -1.84 -17.16 0.00
C LEU A 16 -1.00 -17.69 -1.17
N ALA A 17 -0.65 -18.98 -1.13
CA ALA A 17 0.02 -19.66 -2.23
C ALA A 17 -1.00 -20.11 -3.29
N VAL A 18 -0.91 -19.54 -4.48
CA VAL A 18 -1.76 -19.86 -5.64
C VAL A 18 -0.93 -20.64 -6.66
N ASN A 19 -1.36 -21.86 -6.99
CA ASN A 19 -0.74 -22.71 -8.00
C ASN A 19 -1.76 -23.13 -9.06
N THR A 20 -1.29 -23.76 -10.13
CA THR A 20 -2.15 -24.17 -11.26
C THR A 20 -3.21 -25.20 -10.85
N ALA A 21 -2.92 -26.07 -9.88
CA ALA A 21 -3.91 -27.02 -9.36
C ALA A 21 -5.05 -26.31 -8.60
N LEU A 22 -4.72 -25.30 -7.80
CA LEU A 22 -5.71 -24.45 -7.13
C LEU A 22 -6.55 -23.70 -8.15
N GLN A 23 -5.93 -23.05 -9.13
CA GLN A 23 -6.64 -22.30 -10.17
C GLN A 23 -7.53 -23.18 -11.06
N GLY A 24 -7.12 -24.42 -11.33
CA GLY A 24 -7.92 -25.38 -12.09
C GLY A 24 -9.13 -25.90 -11.32
N ARG A 25 -9.08 -25.90 -9.98
CA ARG A 25 -10.17 -26.35 -9.10
C ARG A 25 -11.11 -25.20 -8.71
N ASP A 26 -10.52 -24.06 -8.34
CA ASP A 26 -11.19 -22.93 -7.73
C ASP A 26 -11.09 -21.70 -8.63
N GLY A 27 -12.22 -21.05 -8.89
CA GLY A 27 -12.25 -19.74 -9.52
C GLY A 27 -12.24 -18.63 -8.46
N PHE A 28 -11.28 -17.72 -8.53
CA PHE A 28 -11.32 -16.49 -7.72
C PHE A 28 -12.34 -15.52 -8.30
N ARG A 29 -13.40 -15.27 -7.54
CA ARG A 29 -14.40 -14.25 -7.90
C ARG A 29 -14.00 -12.94 -7.25
N THR A 30 -13.35 -12.09 -8.02
CA THR A 30 -13.06 -10.74 -7.58
C THR A 30 -13.46 -9.69 -8.61
N TRP A 31 -13.48 -8.44 -8.18
CA TRP A 31 -13.80 -7.29 -9.01
C TRP A 31 -12.92 -6.11 -8.61
N GLN A 32 -12.88 -5.11 -9.49
CA GLN A 32 -12.21 -3.84 -9.25
C GLN A 32 -13.15 -2.69 -9.57
N HIS A 33 -13.01 -1.57 -8.89
CA HIS A 33 -13.74 -0.35 -9.23
C HIS A 33 -13.39 0.10 -10.66
N ASN A 34 -14.43 0.37 -11.46
CA ASN A 34 -14.31 1.07 -12.73
C ASN A 34 -14.73 2.53 -12.57
N TYR A 35 -13.80 3.37 -12.13
CA TYR A 35 -14.12 4.79 -11.95
C TYR A 35 -14.44 5.54 -13.27
N GLN A 36 -14.17 4.96 -14.45
CA GLN A 36 -14.59 5.55 -15.73
C GLN A 36 -16.11 5.59 -15.88
N ALA A 37 -16.83 4.66 -15.24
CA ALA A 37 -18.28 4.62 -15.22
C ALA A 37 -18.91 5.90 -14.65
N LEU A 38 -18.19 6.61 -13.78
CA LEU A 38 -18.66 7.88 -13.19
C LEU A 38 -18.85 8.98 -14.24
N ASN A 39 -18.16 8.94 -15.39
CA ASN A 39 -18.33 9.92 -16.47
C ASN A 39 -19.74 9.86 -17.08
N ASP A 40 -20.38 8.69 -16.98
CA ASP A 40 -21.72 8.42 -17.47
C ASP A 40 -22.74 8.32 -16.33
N TYR A 41 -22.41 8.80 -15.13
CA TYR A 41 -23.23 8.72 -13.92
C TYR A 41 -23.62 7.28 -13.50
N MET A 42 -22.79 6.30 -13.87
CA MET A 42 -22.97 4.89 -13.50
C MET A 42 -22.17 4.53 -12.25
N SER A 43 -22.57 3.45 -11.57
CA SER A 43 -21.84 2.91 -10.43
C SER A 43 -20.41 2.49 -10.85
N PRO A 44 -19.38 2.82 -10.06
CA PRO A 44 -18.03 2.28 -10.28
C PRO A 44 -17.92 0.82 -9.82
N GLU A 45 -18.90 0.31 -9.09
CA GLU A 45 -19.01 -1.09 -8.70
C GLU A 45 -19.82 -1.86 -9.76
N PRO A 46 -19.44 -3.11 -10.09
CA PRO A 46 -20.21 -3.94 -11.00
C PRO A 46 -21.58 -4.30 -10.38
N ASP A 47 -22.55 -4.63 -11.24
CA ASP A 47 -23.85 -5.12 -10.78
C ASP A 47 -23.74 -6.44 -10.00
N GLU A 48 -24.72 -6.69 -9.14
CA GLU A 48 -24.78 -7.93 -8.37
C GLU A 48 -24.77 -9.17 -9.28
N GLY A 49 -23.80 -10.06 -9.07
CA GLY A 49 -23.67 -11.27 -9.87
C GLY A 49 -22.99 -11.06 -11.22
N ASP A 50 -22.68 -9.82 -11.62
CA ASP A 50 -21.78 -9.55 -12.74
C ASP A 50 -20.38 -10.05 -12.37
N ARG A 51 -20.01 -11.13 -13.05
CA ARG A 51 -18.77 -11.82 -12.81
C ARG A 51 -17.68 -11.11 -13.60
N GLN A 52 -16.91 -10.26 -12.94
CA GLN A 52 -15.53 -10.04 -13.37
C GLN A 52 -14.67 -11.28 -13.03
N SER A 53 -15.15 -12.49 -13.37
CA SER A 53 -14.61 -13.79 -12.94
C SER A 53 -13.21 -14.12 -13.43
N ASN A 54 -12.55 -13.20 -14.12
CA ASN A 54 -11.19 -13.35 -14.64
C ASN A 54 -10.27 -12.19 -14.24
N ALA A 55 -10.57 -11.49 -13.13
CA ALA A 55 -9.69 -10.46 -12.60
C ALA A 55 -8.24 -10.98 -12.51
N LYS A 56 -7.35 -10.34 -13.26
CA LYS A 56 -6.02 -10.87 -13.57
C LYS A 56 -5.17 -11.10 -12.34
N VAL A 57 -5.36 -10.33 -11.26
CA VAL A 57 -4.53 -10.39 -10.04
C VAL A 57 -4.44 -11.82 -9.52
N HIS A 58 -5.55 -12.46 -9.15
CA HIS A 58 -5.56 -13.83 -8.61
C HIS A 58 -5.51 -14.95 -9.67
N ASN A 59 -5.55 -14.57 -10.96
CA ASN A 59 -5.27 -15.48 -12.06
C ASN A 59 -3.76 -15.73 -12.26
N HIS A 60 -2.89 -15.04 -11.50
CA HIS A 60 -1.47 -15.35 -11.47
C HIS A 60 -1.12 -16.34 -10.37
N THR A 61 -0.34 -17.35 -10.73
CA THR A 61 0.33 -18.23 -9.77
C THR A 61 1.42 -17.46 -9.02
N GLY A 62 1.71 -17.87 -7.80
CA GLY A 62 2.70 -17.25 -6.95
C GLY A 62 2.23 -17.18 -5.49
N VAL A 63 2.91 -16.36 -4.69
CA VAL A 63 2.46 -16.01 -3.34
C VAL A 63 1.83 -14.62 -3.35
N HIS A 64 0.55 -14.57 -3.01
CA HIS A 64 -0.22 -13.36 -2.81
C HIS A 64 -0.09 -12.94 -1.35
N LEU A 65 0.59 -11.82 -1.11
CA LEU A 65 0.75 -11.22 0.20
C LEU A 65 -0.30 -10.15 0.42
N HIS A 66 -0.80 -10.04 1.64
CA HIS A 66 -1.62 -8.91 2.09
C HIS A 66 -1.20 -8.57 3.52
N TRP A 67 -1.12 -7.27 3.84
CA TRP A 67 -0.87 -6.86 5.21
C TRP A 67 -1.92 -5.89 5.71
N THR A 68 -2.34 -6.13 6.94
CA THR A 68 -3.38 -5.32 7.59
C THR A 68 -2.75 -4.10 8.25
N LEU A 69 -3.20 -2.91 7.83
CA LEU A 69 -2.79 -1.66 8.47
C LEU A 69 -3.12 -1.65 9.97
N PRO A 70 -2.28 -1.01 10.81
CA PRO A 70 -2.57 -0.84 12.22
C PRO A 70 -3.94 -0.21 12.44
N ARG A 71 -4.68 -0.69 13.45
CA ARG A 71 -6.06 -0.25 13.72
C ARG A 71 -6.19 1.28 13.79
N GLY A 72 -5.27 1.96 14.48
CA GLY A 72 -5.27 3.42 14.59
C GLY A 72 -5.26 4.19 13.26
N LEU A 73 -4.70 3.60 12.20
CA LEU A 73 -4.68 4.23 10.87
C LEU A 73 -5.96 3.96 10.05
N ARG A 74 -6.86 3.11 10.56
CA ARG A 74 -8.13 2.73 9.91
C ARG A 74 -9.35 3.40 10.55
N HIS A 75 -9.14 4.34 11.47
CA HIS A 75 -10.22 5.06 12.13
C HIS A 75 -10.30 6.49 11.63
N GLY A 76 -11.48 6.90 11.19
CA GLY A 76 -11.77 8.29 10.84
C GLY A 76 -12.08 9.10 12.08
N VAL A 77 -11.66 10.36 12.10
CA VAL A 77 -12.02 11.35 13.11
C VAL A 77 -12.91 12.38 12.46
N GLN A 78 -14.10 12.60 13.03
CA GLN A 78 -14.99 13.65 12.59
C GLN A 78 -14.53 15.01 13.14
N ASP A 79 -14.37 15.98 12.25
CA ASP A 79 -14.16 17.37 12.64
C ASP A 79 -15.46 17.93 13.25
N PRO A 80 -15.47 18.41 14.50
CA PRO A 80 -16.68 18.88 15.15
C PRO A 80 -17.23 20.19 14.58
N ALA A 81 -16.43 20.97 13.86
CA ALA A 81 -16.85 22.23 13.27
C ALA A 81 -17.35 22.08 11.82
N THR A 82 -16.73 21.19 11.04
CA THR A 82 -17.10 20.97 9.63
C THR A 82 -17.92 19.71 9.38
N GLU A 83 -18.05 18.84 10.38
CA GLU A 83 -18.65 17.50 10.31
C GLU A 83 -17.93 16.53 9.33
N GLU A 84 -16.81 16.95 8.75
CA GLU A 84 -16.02 16.15 7.80
C GLU A 84 -15.29 15.02 8.53
N VAL A 85 -15.43 13.79 8.05
CA VAL A 85 -14.68 12.64 8.57
C VAL A 85 -13.33 12.56 7.86
N ARG A 86 -12.24 12.74 8.62
CA ARG A 86 -10.87 12.64 8.12
C ARG A 86 -10.23 11.35 8.59
N TYR A 87 -9.62 10.62 7.65
CA TYR A 87 -8.79 9.47 7.98
C TYR A 87 -7.31 9.85 8.01
N PRO A 88 -6.50 9.25 8.89
CA PRO A 88 -5.06 9.43 8.86
C PRO A 88 -4.46 9.01 7.52
N LEU A 89 -3.40 9.70 7.12
CA LEU A 89 -2.53 9.23 6.04
C LEU A 89 -1.84 7.93 6.49
N VAL A 90 -1.65 7.03 5.54
CA VAL A 90 -1.02 5.72 5.78
C VAL A 90 0.39 5.68 5.19
N PRO A 91 1.26 4.75 5.64
CA PRO A 91 2.53 4.52 4.98
C PRO A 91 2.34 4.22 3.49
N ASN A 92 3.09 4.91 2.64
CA ASN A 92 3.06 4.80 1.18
C ASN A 92 4.35 4.20 0.60
N ARG A 93 5.25 3.73 1.47
CA ARG A 93 6.44 2.95 1.11
C ARG A 93 6.43 1.66 1.89
N TRP A 94 6.60 0.54 1.17
CA TRP A 94 6.67 -0.78 1.78
C TRP A 94 7.84 -1.57 1.22
N LEU A 95 8.77 -1.95 2.08
CA LEU A 95 9.81 -2.92 1.75
C LEU A 95 9.23 -4.32 1.96
N VAL A 96 9.14 -5.08 0.88
CA VAL A 96 8.79 -6.51 0.91
C VAL A 96 10.08 -7.29 0.71
N VAL A 97 10.39 -8.21 1.62
CA VAL A 97 11.54 -9.11 1.51
C VAL A 97 11.06 -10.55 1.50
N ARG A 98 11.34 -11.28 0.43
CA ARG A 98 11.27 -12.74 0.42
C ARG A 98 12.63 -13.29 0.81
N PHE A 99 12.62 -14.22 1.75
CA PHE A 99 13.78 -14.99 2.14
C PHE A 99 13.62 -16.46 1.73
N SER A 100 14.68 -17.06 1.20
CA SER A 100 14.70 -18.45 0.73
C SER A 100 16.03 -19.14 1.01
N GLY A 101 16.12 -20.46 0.80
CA GLY A 101 17.31 -21.26 1.06
C GLY A 101 17.47 -21.68 2.53
N THR A 102 17.84 -22.95 2.72
CA THR A 102 18.06 -23.59 4.03
C THR A 102 19.53 -23.56 4.45
N ALA A 103 20.44 -23.96 3.57
CA ALA A 103 21.89 -23.99 3.85
C ALA A 103 22.56 -22.62 3.66
N THR A 104 22.17 -21.89 2.62
CA THR A 104 22.64 -20.53 2.35
C THR A 104 21.42 -19.64 2.19
N ARG A 105 21.28 -18.64 3.09
CA ARG A 105 20.14 -17.74 3.06
C ARG A 105 20.23 -16.78 1.87
N ARG A 106 19.14 -16.65 1.14
CA ARG A 106 18.97 -15.71 0.02
C ARG A 106 17.85 -14.75 0.36
N ALA A 107 17.97 -13.52 -0.12
CA ALA A 107 16.95 -12.50 0.00
C ALA A 107 16.66 -11.89 -1.38
N LYS A 108 15.38 -11.67 -1.66
CA LYS A 108 14.91 -10.85 -2.78
C LYS A 108 13.97 -9.81 -2.22
N ALA A 109 14.15 -8.56 -2.64
CA ALA A 109 13.42 -7.45 -2.07
C ALA A 109 12.80 -6.56 -3.14
N TRP A 110 11.72 -5.90 -2.75
CA TRP A 110 11.04 -4.89 -3.54
C TRP A 110 10.65 -3.73 -2.63
N VAL A 111 10.72 -2.50 -3.16
CA VAL A 111 10.08 -1.35 -2.54
C VAL A 111 8.82 -1.04 -3.33
N ILE A 112 7.68 -1.08 -2.64
CA ILE A 112 6.39 -0.68 -3.16
C ILE A 112 6.18 0.80 -2.87
N GLU A 113 5.82 1.55 -3.90
CA GLU A 113 5.35 2.94 -3.78
C GLU A 113 3.84 2.96 -4.00
N SER A 114 3.08 2.90 -2.90
CA SER A 114 1.61 2.76 -2.91
C SER A 114 0.90 3.92 -3.61
N ASP A 115 1.53 5.09 -3.66
CA ASP A 115 1.00 6.33 -4.23
C ASP A 115 1.58 6.66 -5.62
N CYS A 116 2.40 5.78 -6.18
CA CYS A 116 3.02 6.01 -7.49
C CYS A 116 2.02 5.68 -8.60
N PRO A 117 1.72 6.60 -9.53
CA PRO A 117 0.77 6.34 -10.59
C PRO A 117 1.35 5.44 -11.67
N TYR A 118 0.50 4.61 -12.25
CA TYR A 118 0.82 3.90 -13.49
C TYR A 118 0.79 4.88 -14.67
N SER A 119 1.94 5.47 -14.98
CA SER A 119 2.11 6.42 -16.08
C SER A 119 2.69 5.76 -17.34
N ALA A 120 2.84 6.56 -18.41
CA ALA A 120 3.55 6.11 -19.61
C ALA A 120 5.00 5.67 -19.30
N THR A 121 5.64 6.27 -18.29
CA THR A 121 6.95 5.83 -17.81
C THR A 121 6.87 4.46 -17.14
N ALA A 122 5.85 4.22 -16.32
CA ALA A 122 5.65 2.89 -15.70
C ALA A 122 5.49 1.80 -16.76
N TYR A 123 4.68 2.05 -17.79
CA TYR A 123 4.51 1.14 -18.93
C TYR A 123 5.83 0.88 -19.67
N ARG A 124 6.57 1.94 -20.04
CA ARG A 124 7.86 1.81 -20.75
C ARG A 124 8.92 1.06 -19.96
N ASN A 125 8.86 1.15 -18.64
CA ASN A 125 9.77 0.46 -17.73
C ASN A 125 9.27 -0.95 -17.34
N GLY A 126 8.23 -1.45 -18.00
CA GLY A 126 7.77 -2.83 -17.86
C GLY A 126 6.98 -3.12 -16.59
N HIS A 127 6.45 -2.11 -15.90
CA HIS A 127 5.54 -2.37 -14.80
C HIS A 127 4.24 -2.98 -15.33
N PRO A 128 3.71 -4.03 -14.69
CA PRO A 128 2.46 -4.66 -15.12
C PRO A 128 1.24 -3.83 -14.69
N TYR A 129 0.42 -3.45 -15.67
CA TYR A 129 -0.81 -2.66 -15.48
C TYR A 129 -1.76 -3.28 -14.45
N ASP A 130 -1.92 -4.60 -14.51
CA ASP A 130 -2.82 -5.37 -13.67
C ASP A 130 -2.32 -5.63 -12.24
N ARG A 131 -1.10 -5.18 -11.88
CA ARG A 131 -0.63 -5.16 -10.49
C ARG A 131 -0.79 -3.79 -9.83
N SER A 132 -1.45 -2.84 -10.49
CA SER A 132 -1.77 -1.52 -9.92
C SER A 132 -3.26 -1.45 -9.54
N SER A 133 -3.61 -0.49 -8.69
CA SER A 133 -4.95 -0.36 -8.08
C SER A 133 -5.68 0.89 -8.55
N ALA A 134 -6.96 0.75 -8.91
CA ALA A 134 -7.82 1.87 -9.29
C ALA A 134 -7.99 2.86 -8.14
N TYR A 135 -7.88 4.16 -8.46
CA TYR A 135 -7.97 5.23 -7.47
C TYR A 135 -8.47 6.53 -8.11
N LEU A 136 -9.13 7.37 -7.32
CA LEU A 136 -9.51 8.73 -7.70
C LEU A 136 -8.57 9.76 -7.07
N VAL A 137 -8.02 10.66 -7.87
CA VAL A 137 -7.08 11.69 -7.40
C VAL A 137 -7.62 13.09 -7.60
N SER A 138 -7.31 13.96 -6.63
CA SER A 138 -7.69 15.36 -6.67
C SER A 138 -6.84 16.16 -7.66
N ASP A 139 -7.33 17.35 -8.05
CA ASP A 139 -6.54 18.35 -8.76
C ASP A 139 -5.24 18.71 -8.04
N ALA A 140 -5.27 18.77 -6.70
CA ALA A 140 -4.10 19.07 -5.89
C ALA A 140 -3.02 17.98 -6.04
N THR A 141 -3.43 16.71 -6.02
CA THR A 141 -2.56 15.56 -6.25
C THR A 141 -1.95 15.61 -7.66
N LEU A 142 -2.77 15.83 -8.70
CA LEU A 142 -2.29 15.92 -10.09
C LEU A 142 -1.34 17.10 -10.31
N ARG A 143 -1.59 18.25 -9.66
CA ARG A 143 -0.65 19.39 -9.67
C ARG A 143 0.67 19.00 -9.01
N ALA A 144 0.63 18.41 -7.82
CA ALA A 144 1.84 17.99 -7.10
C ALA A 144 2.67 16.97 -7.89
N TRP A 145 2.03 15.98 -8.53
CA TRP A 145 2.73 15.01 -9.37
C TRP A 145 3.41 15.66 -10.58
N ARG A 146 2.74 16.58 -11.27
CA ARG A 146 3.32 17.29 -12.43
C ARG A 146 4.48 18.20 -12.05
N SER A 147 4.48 18.74 -10.83
CA SER A 147 5.58 19.53 -10.29
C SER A 147 6.74 18.68 -9.73
N SER A 148 6.56 17.37 -9.59
CA SER A 148 7.60 16.46 -9.10
C SER A 148 8.73 16.27 -10.13
N PRO A 149 9.99 16.10 -9.71
CA PRO A 149 11.06 15.67 -10.63
C PRO A 149 10.95 14.19 -11.04
N ASP A 150 10.12 13.39 -10.35
CA ASP A 150 10.00 11.95 -10.60
C ASP A 150 9.29 11.64 -11.94
N PRO A 151 9.96 10.93 -12.88
CA PRO A 151 9.41 10.66 -14.21
C PRO A 151 8.19 9.74 -14.22
N TYR A 152 7.96 9.00 -13.12
CA TYR A 152 6.75 8.19 -12.97
C TYR A 152 5.52 9.05 -12.66
N ARG A 153 5.69 10.20 -11.99
CA ARG A 153 4.61 11.08 -11.55
C ARG A 153 4.40 12.29 -12.48
N ASN A 154 5.47 12.88 -12.99
CA ASN A 154 5.40 14.15 -13.72
C ASN A 154 4.84 14.06 -15.15
N THR A 155 4.62 12.85 -15.64
CA THR A 155 4.03 12.57 -16.96
C THR A 155 2.52 12.36 -16.92
N MET A 156 1.89 12.51 -15.74
CA MET A 156 0.45 12.33 -15.59
C MET A 156 -0.34 13.47 -16.28
N PRO A 157 -1.38 13.15 -17.08
CA PRO A 157 -2.22 14.17 -17.71
C PRO A 157 -2.93 15.07 -16.67
N PRO A 158 -3.15 16.36 -16.98
CA PRO A 158 -3.80 17.32 -16.09
C PRO A 158 -5.21 16.92 -15.63
N SER A 159 -5.93 16.16 -16.45
CA SER A 159 -7.32 15.76 -16.25
C SER A 159 -7.49 14.27 -15.91
N ALA A 160 -6.40 13.56 -15.60
CA ALA A 160 -6.42 12.15 -15.25
C ALA A 160 -6.85 11.93 -13.80
N HIS A 161 -8.10 12.23 -13.46
CA HIS A 161 -8.63 12.05 -12.10
C HIS A 161 -8.85 10.57 -11.73
N GLN A 162 -9.03 9.72 -12.74
CA GLN A 162 -9.19 8.28 -12.59
C GLN A 162 -7.88 7.64 -13.00
N VAL A 163 -7.17 7.04 -12.06
CA VAL A 163 -5.81 6.52 -12.26
C VAL A 163 -5.68 5.12 -11.69
N LEU A 164 -4.57 4.47 -12.04
CA LEU A 164 -4.05 3.36 -11.26
C LEU A 164 -2.87 3.85 -10.42
N ILE A 165 -2.77 3.40 -9.17
CA ILE A 165 -1.65 3.65 -8.27
C ILE A 165 -1.04 2.34 -7.76
N GLY A 166 0.16 2.43 -7.21
CA GLY A 166 0.85 1.29 -6.61
C GLY A 166 1.80 0.63 -7.61
N LEU A 167 3.10 0.86 -7.45
CA LEU A 167 4.14 0.22 -8.24
C LEU A 167 5.16 -0.46 -7.32
N ALA A 168 5.58 -1.67 -7.68
CA ALA A 168 6.68 -2.38 -7.03
C ALA A 168 7.98 -2.22 -7.83
N PHE A 169 9.04 -1.81 -7.14
CA PHE A 169 10.38 -1.65 -7.69
C PHE A 169 11.30 -2.73 -7.12
N PRO A 170 11.94 -3.57 -7.94
CA PRO A 170 12.96 -4.49 -7.47
C PRO A 170 14.08 -3.74 -6.75
N LEU A 171 14.51 -4.26 -5.60
CA LEU A 171 15.66 -3.77 -4.87
C LEU A 171 16.82 -4.75 -5.07
N THR A 172 17.78 -4.36 -5.89
CA THR A 172 18.99 -5.16 -6.18
C THR A 172 20.25 -4.31 -6.03
N ASP A 173 21.40 -4.96 -5.90
CA ASP A 173 22.69 -4.25 -5.83
C ASP A 173 23.00 -3.46 -7.11
N THR A 174 22.51 -3.95 -8.26
CA THR A 174 22.72 -3.33 -9.58
C THR A 174 21.67 -2.27 -9.94
N ALA A 175 20.55 -2.25 -9.22
CA ALA A 175 19.47 -1.28 -9.36
C ALA A 175 18.93 -0.94 -7.96
N PRO A 176 19.70 -0.18 -7.16
CA PRO A 176 19.27 0.21 -5.83
C PRO A 176 18.04 1.13 -5.94
N TRP A 177 17.05 0.90 -5.07
CA TRP A 177 15.93 1.82 -4.97
C TRP A 177 16.36 3.09 -4.23
N THR A 178 15.91 4.24 -4.74
CA THR A 178 16.06 5.54 -4.08
C THR A 178 14.70 6.23 -4.02
N GLU A 179 14.45 6.98 -2.95
CA GLU A 179 13.25 7.80 -2.83
C GLU A 179 13.28 8.92 -3.87
N ARG A 180 12.24 8.99 -4.71
CA ARG A 180 12.13 9.98 -5.81
C ARG A 180 11.04 11.02 -5.58
N ALA A 181 10.18 10.80 -4.60
CA ALA A 181 8.97 11.59 -4.37
C ALA A 181 8.80 11.99 -2.89
N ALA A 182 9.91 12.21 -2.17
CA ALA A 182 9.90 12.71 -0.80
C ALA A 182 9.17 14.06 -0.66
N ASP A 183 9.12 14.88 -1.72
CA ASP A 183 8.45 16.19 -1.68
C ASP A 183 6.99 16.16 -2.15
N VAL A 184 6.50 15.00 -2.58
CA VAL A 184 5.11 14.84 -3.02
C VAL A 184 4.20 14.62 -1.80
N PRO A 185 3.15 15.43 -1.59
CA PRO A 185 2.19 15.21 -0.51
C PRO A 185 1.50 13.85 -0.64
N LEU A 186 1.37 13.16 0.49
CA LEU A 186 0.63 11.91 0.57
C LEU A 186 -0.88 12.18 0.51
N PHE A 187 -1.61 11.23 -0.07
CA PHE A 187 -3.07 11.29 -0.18
C PHE A 187 -3.77 9.95 0.12
N VAL A 188 -3.01 8.88 0.35
CA VAL A 188 -3.58 7.55 0.58
C VAL A 188 -4.02 7.45 2.03
N THR A 189 -5.28 7.09 2.23
CA THR A 189 -5.90 6.82 3.53
C THR A 189 -6.51 5.42 3.54
N ALA A 190 -6.97 4.96 4.69
CA ALA A 190 -7.62 3.65 4.81
C ALA A 190 -8.96 3.53 4.05
N MET A 191 -9.56 4.65 3.65
CA MET A 191 -10.86 4.68 2.95
C MET A 191 -10.74 5.00 1.45
N ALA A 192 -9.52 5.13 0.92
CA ALA A 192 -9.30 5.64 -0.44
C ALA A 192 -10.22 6.84 -0.75
N THR A 193 -11.00 6.73 -1.82
CA THR A 193 -12.04 7.68 -2.24
C THR A 193 -13.44 7.14 -1.94
N GLY A 194 -13.67 6.79 -0.68
CA GLY A 194 -14.96 6.29 -0.19
C GLY A 194 -15.14 4.77 -0.29
N ASP A 195 -14.06 4.02 -0.48
CA ASP A 195 -14.09 2.56 -0.54
C ASP A 195 -13.76 1.95 0.85
N PRO A 196 -14.76 1.41 1.58
CA PRO A 196 -14.53 0.78 2.88
C PRO A 196 -13.76 -0.54 2.80
N TYR A 197 -13.67 -1.14 1.62
CA TYR A 197 -12.96 -2.40 1.39
C TYR A 197 -11.50 -2.17 0.99
N PHE A 198 -11.10 -0.93 0.72
CA PHE A 198 -9.80 -0.59 0.13
C PHE A 198 -8.62 -1.23 0.86
N THR A 199 -8.62 -1.25 2.19
CA THR A 199 -7.48 -1.81 2.94
C THR A 199 -7.50 -3.32 3.10
N THR A 200 -8.63 -3.98 2.86
CA THR A 200 -8.84 -5.39 3.18
C THR A 200 -9.05 -6.26 1.95
N TYR A 201 -9.55 -5.69 0.85
CA TYR A 201 -9.86 -6.43 -0.35
C TYR A 201 -8.74 -6.30 -1.37
N THR A 202 -7.97 -7.38 -1.54
CA THR A 202 -6.71 -7.39 -2.32
C THR A 202 -6.86 -6.91 -3.76
N SER A 203 -8.03 -7.11 -4.37
CA SER A 203 -8.27 -6.63 -5.74
C SER A 203 -8.32 -5.11 -5.85
N HIS A 204 -8.55 -4.39 -4.74
CA HIS A 204 -8.56 -2.92 -4.69
C HIS A 204 -7.22 -2.31 -4.26
N ASN A 205 -6.25 -3.12 -3.83
CA ASN A 205 -5.03 -2.62 -3.19
C ASN A 205 -3.73 -3.34 -3.61
N SER A 206 -3.71 -3.99 -4.78
CA SER A 206 -2.50 -4.47 -5.44
C SER A 206 -1.42 -3.38 -5.48
N ASN A 207 -0.22 -3.71 -4.99
CA ASN A 207 0.90 -2.79 -4.80
C ASN A 207 0.56 -1.54 -3.96
N VAL A 208 -0.43 -1.63 -3.08
CA VAL A 208 -0.75 -0.62 -2.07
C VAL A 208 -0.62 -1.24 -0.67
N PHE A 209 -1.41 -2.29 -0.40
CA PHE A 209 -1.39 -3.10 0.84
C PHE A 209 -1.36 -4.62 0.56
N SER A 210 -1.20 -5.00 -0.70
CA SER A 210 -0.96 -6.37 -1.13
C SER A 210 0.12 -6.41 -2.20
N PHE A 211 0.72 -7.59 -2.38
CA PHE A 211 1.80 -7.81 -3.33
C PHE A 211 1.75 -9.22 -3.88
N LEU A 212 2.03 -9.37 -5.18
CA LEU A 212 2.20 -10.66 -5.81
C LEU A 212 3.69 -10.92 -6.06
N ASP A 213 4.22 -11.93 -5.39
CA ASP A 213 5.48 -12.57 -5.75
C ASP A 213 5.18 -13.75 -6.69
N ASP A 214 5.51 -13.60 -7.98
CA ASP A 214 5.23 -14.61 -9.02
C ASP A 214 6.12 -15.86 -8.93
N LEU A 215 7.13 -15.85 -8.05
CA LEU A 215 8.07 -16.96 -7.85
C LEU A 215 8.80 -17.40 -9.13
N SER A 216 8.86 -16.57 -10.17
CA SER A 216 9.49 -16.90 -11.46
C SER A 216 10.96 -17.31 -11.34
N ASP A 217 11.63 -16.91 -10.26
CA ASP A 217 13.03 -17.22 -9.96
C ASP A 217 13.22 -18.36 -8.95
N VAL A 218 12.14 -18.97 -8.45
CA VAL A 218 12.18 -20.13 -7.56
C VAL A 218 12.00 -21.40 -8.40
N THR A 219 13.11 -22.05 -8.74
CA THR A 219 13.13 -23.20 -9.66
C THR A 219 13.07 -24.56 -8.99
N THR A 220 13.26 -24.62 -7.66
CA THR A 220 13.22 -25.85 -6.87
C THR A 220 12.33 -25.66 -5.64
N THR A 221 11.90 -26.77 -5.04
CA THR A 221 11.16 -26.73 -3.77
C THR A 221 11.99 -26.03 -2.69
N ASP A 222 11.39 -25.05 -2.01
CA ASP A 222 12.03 -24.25 -0.97
C ASP A 222 10.99 -23.81 0.07
N THR A 223 11.45 -23.44 1.27
CA THR A 223 10.62 -22.80 2.30
C THR A 223 10.84 -21.31 2.25
N LEU A 224 9.77 -20.57 1.97
CA LEU A 224 9.81 -19.12 1.82
C LEU A 224 9.36 -18.43 3.10
N GLY A 225 10.09 -17.39 3.50
CA GLY A 225 9.67 -16.46 4.55
C GLY A 225 9.47 -15.07 3.96
N TYR A 226 8.53 -14.31 4.50
CA TYR A 226 8.25 -12.94 4.05
C TYR A 226 8.30 -11.96 5.22
N GLN A 227 8.84 -10.78 4.95
CA GLN A 227 8.81 -9.64 5.86
C GLN A 227 8.36 -8.40 5.10
N VAL A 228 7.50 -7.60 5.75
CA VAL A 228 7.02 -6.33 5.22
C VAL A 228 7.30 -5.23 6.22
N ILE A 229 7.89 -4.13 5.76
CA ILE A 229 8.23 -2.96 6.57
C ILE A 229 7.68 -1.72 5.88
N GLY A 230 6.86 -0.94 6.58
CA GLY A 230 6.25 0.28 6.05
C GLY A 230 6.89 1.55 6.61
N TRP A 231 6.95 2.60 5.79
CA TRP A 231 7.27 3.96 6.24
C TRP A 231 6.57 5.01 5.38
N TYR A 232 6.54 6.24 5.88
CA TYR A 232 6.05 7.39 5.15
C TYR A 232 7.19 7.96 4.30
N SER A 233 6.97 8.18 3.01
CA SER A 233 7.96 8.89 2.16
C SER A 233 8.23 10.31 2.67
N ARG A 234 7.25 10.87 3.38
CA ARG A 234 7.29 12.15 4.07
C ARG A 234 7.23 11.96 5.58
N PRO A 235 8.34 12.16 6.32
CA PRO A 235 8.35 11.97 7.77
C PRO A 235 7.40 12.88 8.53
N ASP A 236 7.00 14.03 7.98
CA ASP A 236 6.02 14.95 8.57
C ASP A 236 4.57 14.47 8.41
N ALA A 237 4.31 13.51 7.52
CA ALA A 237 3.00 12.88 7.35
C ALA A 237 2.75 11.71 8.32
N ASP A 238 3.78 11.26 9.05
CA ASP A 238 3.64 10.27 10.11
C ASP A 238 2.69 10.80 11.18
N VAL A 239 1.71 9.99 11.59
CA VAL A 239 0.74 10.35 12.63
C VAL A 239 1.39 10.69 13.97
N LEU A 240 2.62 10.25 14.23
CA LEU A 240 3.40 10.61 15.42
C LEU A 240 4.29 11.86 15.22
N ALA A 241 4.38 12.40 14.00
CA ALA A 241 5.25 13.54 13.70
C ALA A 241 4.75 14.86 14.28
N ALA A 242 3.43 15.01 14.37
CA ALA A 242 2.75 16.12 15.00
C ALA A 242 1.63 15.58 15.91
N ARG A 243 1.56 16.09 17.14
CA ARG A 243 0.50 15.74 18.09
C ARG A 243 -0.57 16.83 18.09
N PRO A 244 -1.86 16.48 18.28
CA PRO A 244 -2.89 17.47 18.51
C PRO A 244 -2.51 18.43 19.66
N PRO A 245 -2.84 19.73 19.56
CA PRO A 245 -2.58 20.68 20.63
C PRO A 245 -3.21 20.22 21.95
N GLY A 246 -2.45 20.27 23.04
CA GLY A 246 -2.94 19.91 24.37
C GLY A 246 -2.98 18.41 24.68
N THR A 247 -2.54 17.53 23.78
CA THR A 247 -2.45 16.08 24.06
C THR A 247 -1.03 15.65 24.44
N SER A 248 -0.92 14.71 25.39
CA SER A 248 0.36 14.07 25.71
C SER A 248 0.72 13.01 24.66
N TYR A 249 1.96 12.52 24.70
CA TYR A 249 2.36 11.41 23.83
C TYR A 249 1.58 10.13 24.16
N ALA A 250 1.35 9.86 25.45
CA ALA A 250 0.56 8.72 25.90
C ALA A 250 -0.90 8.81 25.44
N ASP A 251 -1.53 9.99 25.51
CA ASP A 251 -2.91 10.18 25.03
C ASP A 251 -3.01 9.93 23.52
N HIS A 252 -2.00 10.39 22.76
CA HIS A 252 -1.95 10.19 21.32
C HIS A 252 -1.77 8.71 20.94
N LEU A 253 -0.91 7.98 21.65
CA LEU A 253 -0.79 6.53 21.48
C LEU A 253 -2.09 5.80 21.85
N ALA A 254 -2.73 6.18 22.97
CA ALA A 254 -4.01 5.61 23.39
C ALA A 254 -5.10 5.84 22.33
N HIS A 255 -5.16 7.04 21.74
CA HIS A 255 -6.08 7.36 20.64
C HIS A 255 -5.85 6.46 19.41
N LEU A 256 -4.59 6.19 19.07
CA LEU A 256 -4.22 5.27 17.99
C LEU A 256 -4.39 3.78 18.36
N GLY A 257 -4.66 3.48 19.63
CA GLY A 257 -4.68 2.12 20.17
C GLY A 257 -3.29 1.47 20.16
N TRP A 258 -2.24 2.27 20.25
CA TRP A 258 -0.85 1.83 20.24
C TRP A 258 -0.25 1.88 21.65
N GLN A 259 0.81 1.09 21.86
CA GLN A 259 1.54 1.04 23.12
C GLN A 259 3.02 1.22 22.82
N ASP A 260 3.69 1.99 23.68
CA ASP A 260 5.15 2.08 23.71
C ASP A 260 5.64 1.37 24.97
N PRO A 261 6.33 0.22 24.85
CA PRO A 261 6.85 -0.53 25.99
C PRO A 261 7.72 0.31 26.93
N ARG A 262 8.37 1.37 26.41
CA ARG A 262 9.20 2.29 27.20
C ARG A 262 8.40 3.14 28.18
N LEU A 263 7.10 3.33 27.94
CA LEU A 263 6.21 4.10 28.83
C LEU A 263 5.57 3.22 29.92
N ALA A 264 5.52 1.90 29.72
CA ALA A 264 4.86 0.97 30.63
C ALA A 264 5.73 0.58 31.84
N GLY A 265 7.03 0.93 31.83
CA GLY A 265 8.02 0.40 32.77
C GLY A 265 8.24 -1.08 32.49
N ASP A 266 9.36 -1.43 31.86
CA ASP A 266 9.70 -2.84 31.64
C ASP A 266 10.09 -3.47 32.99
N PRO A 267 9.35 -4.46 33.52
CA PRO A 267 9.75 -5.15 34.76
C PRO A 267 10.97 -6.07 34.56
N GLY A 268 11.46 -6.23 33.31
CA GLY A 268 12.47 -7.21 32.93
C GLY A 268 13.88 -6.68 32.72
N GLN A 269 14.18 -5.42 33.05
CA GLN A 269 15.55 -4.86 32.97
C GLN A 269 15.90 -4.00 34.19
N ASP A 270 15.92 -4.64 35.37
CA ASP A 270 16.80 -4.30 36.50
C ASP A 270 17.64 -5.54 36.86
#